data_AF-A0AAP0CS55-F1
#
_entry.id   AF-A0AAP0CS55-F1
#
_cell.length_a   1.000
_cell.length_b   1.000
_cell.length_c   1.000
_cell.angle_alpha   90.00
_cell.angle_beta   90.00
_cell.angle_gamma   90.00
#
_symmetry.space_group_name_H-M   'P 1'
#
loop_
_entity.id
_entity.type
_entity.pdbx_description
1 polymer ?
#
loop_
_entity_poly.entity_id
_entity_poly.type
_entity_poly.pdbx_seq_one_letter_code
_entity_poly.pdbx_strand_id
1 'polypeptide(L)'
;MALIGALLNILQEPNLWNAVPDLMVFIAPLWIAVLFGVLVGWVWRPNWANSAINNLKIPPNNYPSIDFVSSIPSFNSLKSQLPGCLFPFSDMGSPDSASSGSSPDSRLKSLKLGGESKNFVGEGDLKHLCKLVTEKDGGPSWIGMMDRSTSNMSYQAWKREPETGPPQYRSRTVYEDMSPEMMRDFFWDDEFRLKWDDMLLEAETIEECPNNGTMVVKWVRKFPFFCSDREYIIGRRIWESGSTYYCVTKGVQYPSIPRHSKPRRVDLYYSSWSIRAVESRKGDGQMSACEVLLFHHEDMGIPWEVAKLGVRQGMWGAVKKIDRGLRRYQKHMDSGEPLTHCAHMAHVYSKVGVERMKYLENASNDSQEIETSEQIGSDEKPSGRNVQKLVVVGGAIALACTIDRGLLTKAVIFGVARRFAKMGRRL
;
A
#
# COMPACT_ATOMS: atom_id res chain seq x y z
N MET A 1 -22.71 -33.67 21.12
CA MET A 1 -23.37 -34.95 21.48
C MET A 1 -23.98 -35.66 20.26
N ALA A 2 -24.77 -35.00 19.40
CA ALA A 2 -25.37 -35.66 18.22
C ALA A 2 -24.37 -36.19 17.18
N LEU A 3 -23.23 -35.50 17.00
CA LEU A 3 -22.22 -35.87 15.99
C LEU A 3 -21.41 -37.12 16.37
N ILE A 4 -21.20 -37.33 17.67
CA ILE A 4 -20.51 -38.52 18.21
C ILE A 4 -21.45 -39.74 18.15
N GLY A 5 -22.75 -39.53 18.41
CA GLY A 5 -23.76 -40.58 18.29
C GLY A 5 -23.95 -41.08 16.85
N ALA A 6 -23.92 -40.19 15.87
CA ALA A 6 -23.96 -40.58 14.45
C ALA A 6 -22.75 -41.41 14.03
N LEU A 7 -21.55 -41.03 14.50
CA LEU A 7 -20.29 -41.72 14.17
C LEU A 7 -20.20 -43.10 14.81
N LEU A 8 -20.78 -43.30 16.00
CA LEU A 8 -20.86 -44.59 16.67
C LEU A 8 -21.87 -45.56 16.03
N ASN A 9 -23.01 -45.05 15.55
CA ASN A 9 -23.99 -45.87 14.83
C ASN A 9 -23.44 -46.40 13.50
N ILE A 10 -22.64 -45.60 12.79
CA ILE A 10 -21.99 -46.01 11.53
C ILE A 10 -20.96 -47.15 11.75
N LEU A 11 -20.34 -47.22 12.93
CA LEU A 11 -19.38 -48.27 13.30
C LEU A 11 -20.04 -49.59 13.75
N GLN A 12 -21.36 -49.57 14.03
CA GLN A 12 -22.10 -50.75 14.50
C GLN A 12 -22.86 -51.49 13.38
N GLU A 13 -22.96 -50.93 12.17
CA GLU A 13 -23.61 -51.62 11.06
C GLU A 13 -22.71 -52.69 10.41
N PRO A 14 -23.20 -53.93 10.21
CA PRO A 14 -22.38 -55.04 9.72
C PRO A 14 -22.02 -54.95 8.22
N ASN A 15 -22.58 -53.98 7.49
CA ASN A 15 -22.35 -53.80 6.06
C ASN A 15 -21.63 -52.47 5.79
N LEU A 16 -20.30 -52.54 5.68
CA LEU A 16 -19.39 -51.45 5.34
C LEU A 16 -19.84 -50.58 4.15
N TRP A 17 -20.58 -51.16 3.20
CA TRP A 17 -21.07 -50.47 2.01
C TRP A 17 -22.18 -49.43 2.28
N ASN A 18 -22.97 -49.60 3.33
CA ASN A 18 -24.04 -48.65 3.70
C ASN A 18 -23.51 -47.44 4.48
N ALA A 19 -22.34 -47.58 5.10
CA ALA A 19 -21.65 -46.53 5.86
C ALA A 19 -20.87 -45.52 4.98
N VAL A 20 -20.56 -45.89 3.73
CA VAL A 20 -19.79 -45.07 2.78
C VAL A 20 -20.44 -43.71 2.49
N PRO A 21 -21.74 -43.60 2.14
CA PRO A 21 -22.36 -42.30 1.84
C PRO A 21 -22.37 -41.36 3.05
N ASP A 22 -22.61 -41.88 4.26
CA ASP A 22 -22.61 -41.07 5.48
C ASP A 22 -21.21 -40.59 5.87
N LEU A 23 -20.19 -41.43 5.68
CA LEU A 23 -18.79 -41.04 5.87
C LEU A 23 -18.35 -39.97 4.85
N MET A 24 -18.83 -40.06 3.60
CA MET A 24 -18.55 -39.08 2.55
C MET A 24 -19.10 -37.69 2.88
N VAL A 25 -20.20 -37.57 3.62
CA VAL A 25 -20.74 -36.27 4.06
C VAL A 25 -19.78 -35.53 5.02
N PHE A 26 -18.97 -36.27 5.79
CA PHE A 26 -17.96 -35.67 6.68
C PHE A 26 -16.61 -35.45 5.98
N ILE A 27 -16.25 -36.35 5.08
CA ILE A 27 -14.96 -36.35 4.38
C ILE A 27 -14.95 -35.32 3.24
N ALA A 28 -16.06 -35.16 2.49
CA ALA A 28 -16.12 -34.26 1.34
C ALA A 28 -15.83 -32.78 1.66
N PRO A 29 -16.38 -32.16 2.72
CA PRO A 29 -16.05 -30.77 3.06
C PRO A 29 -14.57 -30.57 3.43
N LEU A 30 -13.96 -31.55 4.09
CA LEU A 30 -12.53 -31.52 4.43
C LEU A 30 -11.66 -31.57 3.17
N TRP A 31 -11.96 -32.45 2.23
CA TRP A 31 -11.22 -32.51 0.96
C TRP A 31 -11.48 -31.30 0.07
N ILE A 32 -12.68 -30.73 0.07
CA ILE A 32 -12.97 -29.47 -0.62
C ILE A 32 -12.12 -28.33 -0.04
N ALA A 33 -11.99 -28.25 1.30
CA ALA A 33 -11.13 -27.27 1.94
C ALA A 33 -9.63 -27.47 1.61
N VAL A 34 -9.16 -28.73 1.55
CA VAL A 34 -7.80 -29.07 1.14
C VAL A 34 -7.57 -28.70 -0.32
N LEU A 35 -8.47 -29.07 -1.24
CA LEU A 35 -8.38 -28.72 -2.66
C LEU A 35 -8.40 -27.22 -2.87
N PHE A 36 -9.27 -26.50 -2.16
CA PHE A 36 -9.29 -25.03 -2.21
C PHE A 36 -8.00 -24.43 -1.66
N GLY A 37 -7.46 -24.95 -0.56
CA GLY A 37 -6.17 -24.54 -0.01
C GLY A 37 -4.99 -24.80 -0.98
N VAL A 38 -4.99 -25.95 -1.66
CA VAL A 38 -4.00 -26.29 -2.69
C VAL A 38 -4.13 -25.38 -3.91
N LEU A 39 -5.35 -25.13 -4.41
CA LEU A 39 -5.60 -24.23 -5.53
C LEU A 39 -5.21 -22.79 -5.20
N VAL A 40 -5.57 -22.30 -4.02
CA VAL A 40 -5.16 -20.97 -3.54
C VAL A 40 -3.64 -20.92 -3.37
N GLY A 41 -3.00 -21.95 -2.83
CA GLY A 41 -1.54 -22.02 -2.72
C GLY A 41 -0.81 -22.16 -4.07
N TRP A 42 -1.45 -22.77 -5.08
CA TRP A 42 -0.92 -22.90 -6.44
C TRP A 42 -1.07 -21.60 -7.23
N VAL A 43 -2.20 -20.91 -7.09
CA VAL A 43 -2.46 -19.58 -7.68
C VAL A 43 -1.63 -18.51 -6.96
N TRP A 44 -1.43 -18.65 -5.65
CA TRP A 44 -0.53 -17.86 -4.84
C TRP A 44 0.85 -18.51 -4.78
N ARG A 45 1.49 -18.69 -5.95
CA ARG A 45 2.92 -19.02 -6.04
C ARG A 45 3.73 -17.71 -6.08
N PRO A 46 4.27 -17.22 -4.96
CA PRO A 46 5.09 -16.03 -4.98
C PRO A 46 6.48 -16.34 -5.55
N ASN A 47 7.00 -15.45 -6.39
CA ASN A 47 8.24 -15.62 -7.15
C ASN A 47 9.51 -15.89 -6.30
N TRP A 48 9.45 -15.69 -4.97
CA TRP A 48 10.57 -16.00 -4.06
C TRP A 48 10.80 -17.50 -3.85
N ALA A 49 9.80 -18.37 -4.06
CA ALA A 49 9.94 -19.82 -3.91
C ALA A 49 10.85 -20.44 -4.99
N ASN A 50 10.90 -19.86 -6.20
CA ASN A 50 11.80 -20.30 -7.27
C ASN A 50 13.28 -20.03 -6.93
N SER A 51 13.57 -18.94 -6.20
CA SER A 51 14.93 -18.67 -5.72
C SER A 51 15.36 -19.60 -4.59
N ALA A 52 14.44 -20.19 -3.82
CA ALA A 52 14.80 -21.13 -2.75
C ALA A 52 15.20 -22.51 -3.30
N ILE A 53 14.53 -22.99 -4.35
CA ILE A 53 14.81 -24.30 -4.96
C ILE A 53 16.12 -24.27 -5.77
N ASN A 54 16.44 -23.16 -6.44
CA ASN A 54 17.70 -23.02 -7.18
C ASN A 54 18.94 -22.87 -6.28
N ASN A 55 18.74 -22.54 -4.99
CA ASN A 55 19.83 -22.38 -4.00
C ASN A 55 20.09 -23.65 -3.16
N LEU A 56 19.30 -24.71 -3.35
CA LEU A 56 19.57 -26.04 -2.77
C LEU A 56 20.36 -26.90 -3.78
N LYS A 57 21.58 -26.46 -4.13
CA LYS A 57 22.58 -27.37 -4.72
C LYS A 57 23.23 -28.14 -3.58
N ILE A 58 22.69 -29.32 -3.28
CA ILE A 58 23.32 -30.31 -2.41
C ILE A 58 24.55 -30.87 -3.17
N PRO A 59 25.75 -30.95 -2.57
CA PRO A 59 26.92 -31.55 -3.22
C PRO A 59 26.73 -33.07 -3.36
N PRO A 60 27.26 -33.70 -4.43
CA PRO A 60 27.04 -35.12 -4.66
C PRO A 60 27.92 -35.93 -3.72
N ASN A 61 27.32 -36.77 -2.87
CA ASN A 61 28.04 -37.84 -2.20
C ASN A 61 27.30 -39.17 -2.44
N ASN A 62 28.06 -40.12 -2.99
CA ASN A 62 27.64 -41.47 -3.37
C ASN A 62 27.18 -42.31 -2.17
N TYR A 63 25.91 -42.71 -2.13
CA TYR A 63 25.46 -43.99 -1.55
C TYR A 63 24.18 -44.47 -2.26
N PRO A 64 23.94 -45.79 -2.38
CA PRO A 64 22.81 -46.32 -3.12
C PRO A 64 21.58 -46.45 -2.20
N SER A 65 20.48 -45.79 -2.54
CA SER A 65 19.18 -46.06 -1.89
C SER A 65 18.00 -45.74 -2.81
N ILE A 66 17.42 -46.82 -3.34
CA ILE A 66 15.99 -47.10 -3.52
C ILE A 66 15.11 -45.95 -4.04
N ASP A 67 14.79 -46.03 -5.33
CA ASP A 67 13.78 -45.23 -6.02
C ASP A 67 12.37 -45.57 -5.53
N PHE A 68 11.72 -44.62 -4.87
CA PHE A 68 10.27 -44.59 -4.75
C PHE A 68 9.79 -43.15 -4.96
N VAL A 69 9.38 -42.87 -6.21
CA VAL A 69 8.37 -41.90 -6.70
C VAL A 69 8.80 -41.45 -8.11
N SER A 70 8.57 -42.32 -9.08
CA SER A 70 8.59 -42.01 -10.52
C SER A 70 7.24 -42.37 -11.11
N SER A 71 6.18 -41.67 -10.71
CA SER A 71 4.85 -41.78 -11.34
C SER A 71 3.98 -40.57 -11.00
N ILE A 72 4.30 -39.40 -11.55
CA ILE A 72 3.28 -38.37 -11.77
C ILE A 72 3.22 -38.12 -13.28
N PRO A 73 2.08 -38.39 -13.94
CA PRO A 73 1.97 -38.22 -15.38
C PRO A 73 2.08 -36.74 -15.76
N SER A 74 2.94 -36.49 -16.74
CA SER A 74 3.09 -35.21 -17.43
C SER A 74 1.79 -34.85 -18.15
N PHE A 75 1.11 -33.79 -17.68
CA PHE A 75 -0.05 -33.21 -18.36
C PHE A 75 0.41 -32.25 -19.48
N ASN A 76 1.04 -32.80 -20.52
CA ASN A 76 1.23 -32.10 -21.80
C ASN A 76 0.07 -32.32 -22.80
N SER A 77 -1.02 -32.96 -22.38
CA SER A 77 -2.10 -33.41 -23.27
C SER A 77 -3.41 -32.60 -23.20
N LEU A 78 -3.47 -31.50 -22.45
CA LEU A 78 -4.69 -30.66 -22.35
C LEU A 78 -4.47 -29.21 -22.80
N LYS A 79 -3.67 -29.02 -23.85
CA LYS A 79 -3.39 -27.70 -24.44
C LYS A 79 -3.92 -27.54 -25.88
N SER A 80 -4.68 -28.51 -26.38
CA SER A 80 -5.25 -28.49 -27.72
C SER A 80 -6.77 -28.60 -27.68
N GLN A 81 -7.44 -27.60 -27.09
CA GLN A 81 -8.83 -27.22 -27.38
C GLN A 81 -9.23 -26.07 -26.47
N LEU A 82 -9.04 -24.83 -26.95
CA LEU A 82 -9.91 -23.64 -26.76
C LEU A 82 -9.25 -22.43 -27.49
N PRO A 83 -10.03 -21.50 -28.05
CA PRO A 83 -9.57 -20.54 -29.07
C PRO A 83 -8.83 -19.33 -28.48
N GLY A 84 -7.85 -18.83 -29.25
CA GLY A 84 -6.86 -17.86 -28.82
C GLY A 84 -7.31 -16.40 -28.73
N CYS A 85 -6.59 -15.65 -27.90
CA CYS A 85 -6.05 -14.32 -28.21
C CYS A 85 -5.40 -13.74 -26.93
N LEU A 86 -4.16 -14.12 -26.60
CA LEU A 86 -3.20 -13.47 -25.69
C LEU A 86 -1.90 -14.26 -25.91
N PHE A 87 -0.85 -13.83 -26.61
CA PHE A 87 0.10 -12.73 -26.40
C PHE A 87 1.01 -12.68 -27.65
N PRO A 88 1.69 -11.56 -27.95
CA PRO A 88 2.95 -11.68 -28.67
C PRO A 88 4.05 -10.90 -27.93
N PHE A 89 5.08 -11.60 -27.49
CA PHE A 89 6.37 -11.65 -28.19
C PHE A 89 7.46 -12.20 -27.26
N SER A 90 8.15 -13.22 -27.75
CA SER A 90 9.52 -13.57 -27.36
C SER A 90 10.36 -13.55 -28.62
N ASP A 91 11.23 -12.53 -28.69
CA ASP A 91 12.63 -12.53 -29.09
C ASP A 91 13.10 -13.42 -30.27
N MET A 92 13.62 -12.79 -31.33
CA MET A 92 14.97 -13.01 -31.88
C MET A 92 15.20 -12.28 -33.21
N GLY A 93 16.36 -11.62 -33.35
CA GLY A 93 17.07 -11.50 -34.62
C GLY A 93 17.49 -10.09 -35.05
N SER A 94 18.78 -9.77 -34.95
CA SER A 94 19.47 -8.79 -35.81
C SER A 94 19.45 -9.23 -37.28
N PRO A 95 19.56 -8.29 -38.25
CA PRO A 95 20.88 -8.01 -38.82
C PRO A 95 21.14 -6.53 -39.18
N ASP A 96 22.37 -6.29 -39.63
CA ASP A 96 23.11 -5.02 -39.78
C ASP A 96 22.62 -3.98 -40.81
N SER A 97 23.02 -2.73 -40.53
CA SER A 97 23.52 -1.65 -41.44
C SER A 97 22.62 -1.05 -42.54
N ALA A 98 22.31 0.25 -42.42
CA ALA A 98 22.80 1.34 -43.30
C ALA A 98 22.10 2.69 -43.04
N SER A 99 22.85 3.77 -43.27
CA SER A 99 22.57 5.20 -43.06
C SER A 99 21.40 5.82 -43.83
N SER A 100 20.77 6.85 -43.27
CA SER A 100 20.67 8.21 -43.85
C SER A 100 19.79 9.11 -42.97
N GLY A 101 20.21 10.37 -42.81
CA GLY A 101 19.60 11.33 -41.90
C GLY A 101 18.43 12.13 -42.47
N SER A 102 17.70 12.81 -41.59
CA SER A 102 17.27 14.21 -41.71
C SER A 102 16.39 14.60 -40.53
N SER A 103 16.80 15.63 -39.80
CA SER A 103 15.92 16.52 -39.03
C SER A 103 15.25 17.47 -40.04
N PRO A 104 14.02 18.01 -39.84
CA PRO A 104 13.83 19.07 -38.86
C PRO A 104 12.45 19.19 -38.17
N ASP A 105 12.51 19.72 -36.94
CA ASP A 105 11.67 20.75 -36.31
C ASP A 105 10.16 20.62 -36.02
N SER A 106 9.89 20.90 -34.74
CA SER A 106 8.89 21.86 -34.22
C SER A 106 7.39 21.55 -34.35
N ARG A 107 6.78 21.13 -33.23
CA ARG A 107 5.55 21.74 -32.67
C ARG A 107 5.12 21.04 -31.35
N LEU A 108 5.88 21.27 -30.28
CA LEU A 108 5.35 21.09 -28.93
C LEU A 108 4.55 22.36 -28.59
N LYS A 109 3.22 22.27 -28.67
CA LYS A 109 2.33 23.35 -28.24
C LYS A 109 2.44 23.49 -26.73
N SER A 110 3.18 24.52 -26.29
CA SER A 110 3.11 25.03 -24.93
C SER A 110 1.67 25.47 -24.65
N LEU A 111 0.96 24.76 -23.79
CA LEU A 111 -0.34 25.20 -23.28
C LEU A 111 -0.10 26.08 -22.06
N LYS A 112 -0.12 27.39 -22.34
CA LYS A 112 -0.57 28.52 -21.51
C LYS A 112 -0.42 28.37 -19.99
N LEU A 113 0.66 28.98 -19.50
CA LEU A 113 0.77 29.65 -18.22
C LEU A 113 -0.36 30.70 -18.09
N GLY A 114 -1.19 30.60 -17.05
CA GLY A 114 -2.31 31.54 -16.83
C GLY A 114 -3.33 31.14 -15.77
N GLY A 115 -2.98 30.24 -14.85
CA GLY A 115 -3.73 30.04 -13.60
C GLY A 115 -2.78 30.37 -12.47
N GLU A 116 -3.26 31.08 -11.44
CA GLU A 116 -2.55 31.19 -10.17
C GLU A 116 -2.06 29.79 -9.78
N SER A 117 -0.74 29.62 -9.63
CA SER A 117 -0.16 28.38 -9.14
C SER A 117 -0.83 28.09 -7.80
N LYS A 118 -1.75 27.12 -7.79
CA LYS A 118 -2.37 26.67 -6.55
C LYS A 118 -1.23 26.13 -5.70
N ASN A 119 -0.96 26.81 -4.59
CA ASN A 119 0.09 26.40 -3.68
C ASN A 119 -0.37 25.16 -2.89
N PHE A 120 -0.35 24.00 -3.55
CA PHE A 120 -0.84 22.75 -2.99
C PHE A 120 -0.04 22.32 -1.77
N VAL A 121 1.27 22.55 -1.78
CA VAL A 121 2.19 22.22 -0.69
C VAL A 121 2.99 23.45 -0.30
N GLY A 122 2.66 24.01 0.86
CA GLY A 122 3.15 25.32 1.30
C GLY A 122 3.92 25.28 2.62
N GLU A 123 4.17 26.46 3.18
CA GLU A 123 4.90 26.59 4.43
C GLU A 123 4.19 25.96 5.63
N GLY A 124 2.84 25.90 5.62
CA GLY A 124 2.08 25.18 6.64
C GLY A 124 2.41 23.69 6.70
N ASP A 125 2.68 23.07 5.55
CA ASP A 125 3.08 21.66 5.46
C ASP A 125 4.50 21.44 5.98
N LEU A 126 5.41 22.37 5.67
CA LEU A 126 6.77 22.38 6.21
C LEU A 126 6.74 22.53 7.75
N LYS A 127 5.94 23.48 8.27
CA LYS A 127 5.73 23.67 9.71
C LYS A 127 5.26 22.38 10.38
N HIS A 128 4.30 21.68 9.76
CA HIS A 128 3.81 20.41 10.27
C HIS A 128 4.90 19.33 10.31
N LEU A 129 5.68 19.18 9.24
CA LEU A 129 6.80 18.24 9.19
C LEU A 129 7.87 18.58 10.26
N CYS A 130 8.18 19.85 10.48
CA CYS A 130 9.13 20.26 11.53
C CYS A 130 8.65 19.81 12.92
N LYS A 131 7.35 19.95 13.20
CA LYS A 131 6.76 19.49 14.45
C LYS A 131 6.81 17.96 14.59
N LEU A 132 6.62 17.22 13.51
CA LEU A 132 6.76 15.76 13.51
C LEU A 132 8.21 15.32 13.80
N VAL A 133 9.18 15.96 13.14
CA VAL A 133 10.62 15.66 13.33
C VAL A 133 11.06 15.95 14.77
N THR A 134 10.56 17.03 15.36
CA THR A 134 10.87 17.43 16.74
C THR A 134 9.96 16.80 17.80
N GLU A 135 9.00 15.96 17.40
CA GLU A 135 8.00 15.32 18.27
C GLU A 135 7.16 16.34 19.08
N LYS A 136 6.93 17.52 18.50
CA LYS A 136 6.12 18.63 19.03
C LYS A 136 4.79 18.81 18.28
N ASP A 137 4.32 17.79 17.59
CA ASP A 137 3.09 17.83 16.78
C ASP A 137 1.81 17.73 17.62
N GLY A 138 1.92 17.40 18.91
CA GLY A 138 0.78 17.28 19.84
C GLY A 138 0.00 15.98 19.68
N GLY A 139 0.42 15.07 18.79
CA GLY A 139 -0.18 13.76 18.65
C GLY A 139 0.20 12.78 19.79
N PRO A 140 -0.47 11.61 19.85
CA PRO A 140 -0.14 10.57 20.83
C PRO A 140 1.31 10.09 20.71
N SER A 141 1.81 9.48 21.78
CA SER A 141 3.14 8.91 21.83
C SER A 141 3.33 7.80 20.79
N TRP A 142 4.53 7.75 20.20
CA TRP A 142 4.95 6.71 19.27
C TRP A 142 5.23 5.39 19.98
N ILE A 143 4.63 4.30 19.51
CA ILE A 143 4.81 2.94 20.06
C ILE A 143 5.73 2.16 19.13
N GLY A 144 6.85 1.66 19.66
CA GLY A 144 7.83 0.87 18.90
C GLY A 144 7.21 -0.39 18.28
N MET A 145 7.50 -0.64 17.00
CA MET A 145 6.99 -1.79 16.26
C MET A 145 8.07 -2.64 15.60
N MET A 146 9.25 -2.07 15.33
CA MET A 146 10.35 -2.78 14.68
C MET A 146 11.69 -2.12 15.01
N ASP A 147 12.71 -2.94 15.22
CA ASP A 147 14.12 -2.56 15.20
C ASP A 147 14.89 -3.69 14.50
N ARG A 148 15.47 -3.40 13.34
CA ARG A 148 16.16 -4.37 12.47
C ARG A 148 17.31 -3.70 11.75
N SER A 149 18.31 -4.50 11.40
CA SER A 149 19.46 -4.04 10.64
C SER A 149 19.92 -5.06 9.59
N THR A 150 20.70 -4.59 8.64
CA THR A 150 21.50 -5.38 7.71
C THR A 150 22.95 -4.91 7.78
N SER A 151 23.81 -5.38 6.87
CA SER A 151 25.17 -4.84 6.74
C SER A 151 25.21 -3.40 6.23
N ASN A 152 24.14 -2.91 5.60
CA ASN A 152 24.16 -1.64 4.85
C ASN A 152 23.11 -0.63 5.34
N MET A 153 22.23 -1.05 6.26
CA MET A 153 21.24 -0.16 6.86
C MET A 153 20.81 -0.59 8.26
N SER A 154 20.33 0.36 9.05
CA SER A 154 19.53 0.12 10.27
C SER A 154 18.15 0.74 10.10
N TYR A 155 17.13 0.10 10.67
CA TYR A 155 15.72 0.48 10.50
C TYR A 155 14.98 0.33 11.82
N GLN A 156 14.37 1.42 12.26
CA GLN A 156 13.48 1.47 13.40
C GLN A 156 12.13 2.01 12.94
N ALA A 157 11.05 1.45 13.47
CA ALA A 157 9.71 1.92 13.19
C ALA A 157 8.86 2.00 14.44
N TRP A 158 7.93 2.95 14.40
CA TRP A 158 6.93 3.19 15.41
C TRP A 158 5.56 3.41 14.75
N LYS A 159 4.50 3.15 15.52
CA LYS A 159 3.13 3.45 15.14
C LYS A 159 2.42 4.22 16.24
N ARG A 160 1.39 4.97 15.87
CA ARG A 160 0.40 5.51 16.81
C ARG A 160 -0.99 5.50 16.19
N GLU A 161 -2.01 5.45 17.02
CA GLU A 161 -3.41 5.38 16.61
C GLU A 161 -4.10 6.64 17.16
N PRO A 162 -4.37 7.67 16.31
CA PRO A 162 -5.09 8.87 16.75
C PRO A 162 -6.57 8.55 17.02
N GLU A 163 -7.26 9.40 17.79
CA GLU A 163 -8.70 9.25 18.05
C GLU A 163 -9.52 9.31 16.76
N THR A 164 -9.09 10.16 15.82
CA THR A 164 -9.71 10.34 14.51
C THR A 164 -8.69 10.13 13.41
N GLY A 165 -9.05 9.34 12.39
CA GLY A 165 -8.23 9.12 11.20
C GLY A 165 -7.41 7.82 11.25
N PRO A 166 -6.66 7.53 10.17
CA PRO A 166 -5.95 6.27 10.02
C PRO A 166 -4.76 6.13 10.99
N PRO A 167 -4.29 4.90 11.24
CA PRO A 167 -3.02 4.67 11.94
C PRO A 167 -1.88 5.43 11.28
N GLN A 168 -1.03 6.04 12.10
CA GLN A 168 0.12 6.80 11.65
C GLN A 168 1.40 6.01 11.92
N TYR A 169 2.34 6.09 10.99
CA TYR A 169 3.62 5.40 11.06
C TYR A 169 4.77 6.38 11.00
N ARG A 170 5.81 6.10 11.79
CA ARG A 170 7.08 6.78 11.77
C ARG A 170 8.17 5.73 11.59
N SER A 171 9.18 6.02 10.78
CA SER A 171 10.39 5.22 10.76
C SER A 171 11.65 6.07 10.72
N ARG A 172 12.72 5.50 11.24
CA ARG A 172 14.08 6.00 11.14
C ARG A 172 14.90 4.95 10.42
N THR A 173 15.47 5.32 9.28
CA THR A 173 16.39 4.45 8.54
C THR A 173 17.73 5.15 8.41
N VAL A 174 18.82 4.45 8.73
CA VAL A 174 20.18 4.91 8.42
C VAL A 174 20.74 4.03 7.33
N TYR A 175 21.14 4.61 6.21
CA TYR A 175 21.78 3.94 5.08
C TYR A 175 23.26 4.26 5.10
N GLU A 176 24.10 3.23 5.13
CA GLU A 176 25.56 3.38 5.07
C GLU A 176 26.03 3.76 3.66
N ASP A 177 27.13 4.50 3.58
CA ASP A 177 27.77 4.90 2.32
C ASP A 177 26.76 5.56 1.36
N MET A 178 26.08 6.60 1.83
CA MET A 178 24.96 7.24 1.14
C MET A 178 24.91 8.73 1.47
N SER A 179 24.81 9.57 0.43
CA SER A 179 24.64 11.02 0.61
C SER A 179 23.16 11.41 0.71
N PRO A 180 22.84 12.50 1.44
CA PRO A 180 21.50 13.08 1.45
C PRO A 180 20.97 13.47 0.07
N GLU A 181 21.83 13.96 -0.82
CA GLU A 181 21.48 14.37 -2.19
C GLU A 181 21.01 13.17 -3.01
N MET A 182 21.76 12.06 -2.97
CA MET A 182 21.39 10.86 -3.73
C MET A 182 20.11 10.22 -3.16
N MET A 183 19.94 10.26 -1.84
CA MET A 183 18.72 9.80 -1.18
C MET A 183 17.50 10.64 -1.58
N ARG A 184 17.67 11.97 -1.61
CA ARG A 184 16.63 12.92 -2.04
C ARG A 184 16.21 12.61 -3.48
N ASP A 185 17.17 12.49 -4.39
CA ASP A 185 16.90 12.23 -5.81
C ASP A 185 16.19 10.87 -5.99
N PHE A 186 16.68 9.82 -5.32
CA PHE A 186 16.07 8.49 -5.35
C PHE A 186 14.60 8.47 -4.91
N PHE A 187 14.22 9.24 -3.88
CA PHE A 187 12.84 9.29 -3.41
C PHE A 187 11.93 10.14 -4.30
N TRP A 188 12.48 11.07 -5.08
CA TRP A 188 11.73 11.95 -5.96
C TRP A 188 11.58 11.41 -7.40
N ASP A 189 12.48 10.51 -7.81
CA ASP A 189 12.57 9.97 -9.16
C ASP A 189 11.52 8.87 -9.42
N ASP A 190 10.31 9.29 -9.81
CA ASP A 190 9.21 8.38 -10.15
C ASP A 190 9.50 7.52 -11.39
N GLU A 191 10.25 8.06 -12.36
CA GLU A 191 10.65 7.34 -13.57
C GLU A 191 11.58 6.17 -13.23
N PHE A 192 12.52 6.38 -12.31
CA PHE A 192 13.35 5.29 -11.78
C PHE A 192 12.56 4.38 -10.83
N ARG A 193 11.60 4.92 -10.07
CA ARG A 193 10.76 4.15 -9.15
C ARG A 193 10.03 3.01 -9.86
N LEU A 194 9.52 3.25 -11.07
CA LEU A 194 8.88 2.24 -11.92
C LEU A 194 9.80 1.05 -12.27
N LYS A 195 11.13 1.25 -12.26
CA LYS A 195 12.12 0.21 -12.58
C LYS A 195 12.33 -0.80 -11.43
N TRP A 196 11.96 -0.45 -10.19
CA TRP A 196 12.23 -1.30 -9.04
C TRP A 196 11.03 -1.55 -8.10
N ASP A 197 10.03 -0.68 -8.06
CA ASP A 197 8.85 -0.84 -7.21
C ASP A 197 7.67 -1.46 -7.96
N ASP A 198 7.57 -2.80 -7.97
CA ASP A 198 6.45 -3.55 -8.57
C ASP A 198 5.05 -3.16 -8.05
N MET A 199 4.95 -2.37 -6.97
CA MET A 199 3.68 -1.86 -6.47
C MET A 199 3.26 -0.53 -7.12
N LEU A 200 4.14 0.13 -7.88
CA LEU A 200 3.82 1.32 -8.67
C LEU A 200 3.58 0.89 -10.12
N LEU A 201 2.35 1.05 -10.60
CA LEU A 201 1.93 0.66 -11.96
C LEU A 201 2.09 1.81 -12.96
N GLU A 202 1.80 3.02 -12.52
CA GLU A 202 1.81 4.23 -13.33
C GLU A 202 2.28 5.40 -12.48
N ALA A 203 3.10 6.26 -13.07
CA ALA A 203 3.45 7.56 -12.52
C ALA A 203 3.48 8.59 -13.65
N GLU A 204 2.76 9.69 -13.46
CA GLU A 204 2.61 10.76 -14.43
C GLU A 204 2.76 12.12 -13.74
N THR A 205 3.57 13.02 -14.28
CA THR A 205 3.65 14.41 -13.83
C THR A 205 2.54 15.22 -14.48
N ILE A 206 1.64 15.77 -13.67
CA ILE A 206 0.46 16.54 -14.12
C ILE A 206 0.79 18.03 -14.21
N GLU A 207 1.48 18.55 -13.20
CA GLU A 207 1.88 19.96 -13.10
C GLU A 207 3.24 20.03 -12.40
N GLU A 208 4.07 20.99 -12.82
CA GLU A 208 5.33 21.28 -12.15
C GLU A 208 5.62 22.78 -12.15
N CYS A 209 6.22 23.25 -11.07
CA CYS A 209 6.63 24.64 -10.90
C CYS A 209 8.16 24.72 -10.80
N PRO A 210 8.85 25.12 -11.87
CA PRO A 210 10.32 25.24 -11.89
C PRO A 210 10.86 26.29 -10.90
N ASN A 211 10.03 27.20 -10.40
CA ASN A 211 10.48 28.27 -9.49
C ASN A 211 10.67 27.78 -8.06
N ASN A 212 9.85 26.85 -7.60
CA ASN A 212 9.82 26.43 -6.19
C ASN A 212 9.84 24.91 -5.97
N GLY A 213 9.82 24.13 -7.06
CA GLY A 213 9.90 22.67 -7.02
C GLY A 213 8.59 21.95 -6.73
N THR A 214 7.47 22.68 -6.68
CA THR A 214 6.17 22.05 -6.45
C THR A 214 5.80 21.20 -7.66
N MET A 215 5.37 19.97 -7.42
CA MET A 215 4.83 19.10 -8.46
C MET A 215 3.46 18.58 -8.03
N VAL A 216 2.59 18.36 -9.01
CA VAL A 216 1.41 17.51 -8.88
C VAL A 216 1.64 16.28 -9.74
N VAL A 217 1.57 15.10 -9.13
CA VAL A 217 1.77 13.82 -9.81
C VAL A 217 0.56 12.91 -9.61
N LYS A 218 0.29 12.09 -10.61
CA LYS A 218 -0.69 11.00 -10.53
C LYS A 218 0.06 9.69 -10.41
N TRP A 219 -0.25 8.91 -9.38
CA TRP A 219 0.25 7.55 -9.21
C TRP A 219 -0.89 6.56 -9.25
N VAL A 220 -0.67 5.41 -9.88
CA VAL A 220 -1.51 4.22 -9.71
C VAL A 220 -0.68 3.14 -9.03
N ARG A 221 -1.12 2.71 -7.84
CA ARG A 221 -0.46 1.64 -7.09
C ARG A 221 -1.27 0.36 -7.16
N LYS A 222 -0.57 -0.74 -7.43
CA LYS A 222 -1.13 -2.09 -7.34
C LYS A 222 -1.58 -2.37 -5.91
N PHE A 223 -2.67 -3.08 -5.74
CA PHE A 223 -3.07 -3.61 -4.44
C PHE A 223 -3.36 -5.12 -4.53
N PRO A 224 -3.48 -5.83 -3.39
CA PRO A 224 -3.85 -7.23 -3.40
C PRO A 224 -5.14 -7.49 -4.19
N PHE A 225 -5.21 -8.61 -4.91
CA PHE A 225 -6.27 -8.92 -5.89
C PHE A 225 -7.72 -8.84 -5.36
N PHE A 226 -7.91 -8.95 -4.04
CA PHE A 226 -9.22 -8.84 -3.40
C PHE A 226 -9.71 -7.39 -3.22
N CYS A 227 -8.91 -6.39 -3.62
CA CYS A 227 -9.29 -4.98 -3.61
C CYS A 227 -8.81 -4.28 -4.89
N SER A 228 -9.48 -3.20 -5.30
CA SER A 228 -9.12 -2.47 -6.52
C SER A 228 -7.80 -1.72 -6.33
N ASP A 229 -7.01 -1.55 -7.38
CA ASP A 229 -5.81 -0.71 -7.33
C ASP A 229 -6.14 0.72 -6.87
N ARG A 230 -5.14 1.45 -6.38
CA ARG A 230 -5.32 2.78 -5.81
C ARG A 230 -4.74 3.84 -6.71
N GLU A 231 -5.48 4.93 -6.85
CA GLU A 231 -5.03 6.11 -7.57
C GLU A 231 -4.82 7.26 -6.59
N TYR A 232 -3.72 7.97 -6.78
CA TYR A 232 -3.32 9.09 -5.94
C TYR A 232 -3.09 10.29 -6.84
N ILE A 233 -3.61 11.44 -6.44
CA ILE A 233 -3.19 12.73 -6.98
C ILE A 233 -2.43 13.42 -5.86
N ILE A 234 -1.13 13.58 -6.05
CA ILE A 234 -0.19 13.94 -5.00
C ILE A 234 0.41 15.29 -5.33
N GLY A 235 0.23 16.27 -4.45
CA GLY A 235 1.06 17.46 -4.41
C GLY A 235 2.32 17.17 -3.63
N ARG A 236 3.47 17.60 -4.14
CA ARG A 236 4.76 17.39 -3.48
C ARG A 236 5.72 18.54 -3.63
N ARG A 237 6.56 18.77 -2.62
CA ARG A 237 7.60 19.81 -2.62
C ARG A 237 8.77 19.47 -1.68
N ILE A 238 9.95 20.02 -1.99
CA ILE A 238 11.17 19.90 -1.19
C ILE A 238 11.62 21.28 -0.67
N TRP A 239 12.09 21.30 0.57
CA TRP A 239 12.82 22.41 1.18
C TRP A 239 14.19 21.95 1.66
N GLU A 240 15.15 22.86 1.68
CA GLU A 240 16.48 22.67 2.27
C GLU A 240 16.65 23.66 3.43
N SER A 241 17.15 23.18 4.57
CA SER A 241 17.67 24.04 5.63
C SER A 241 18.91 23.42 6.25
N GLY A 242 20.00 24.20 6.28
CA GLY A 242 21.30 23.70 6.73
C GLY A 242 21.77 22.56 5.81
N SER A 243 21.94 21.37 6.36
CA SER A 243 22.30 20.14 5.64
C SER A 243 21.17 19.10 5.63
N THR A 244 19.93 19.55 5.84
CA THR A 244 18.75 18.67 5.91
C THR A 244 17.74 19.03 4.83
N TYR A 245 17.28 18.03 4.11
CA TYR A 245 16.16 18.15 3.18
C TYR A 245 14.87 17.74 3.87
N TYR A 246 13.83 18.55 3.67
CA TYR A 246 12.48 18.33 4.17
C TYR A 246 11.56 18.16 2.97
N CYS A 247 10.92 17.01 2.85
CA CYS A 247 10.11 16.68 1.70
C CYS A 247 8.71 16.29 2.14
N VAL A 248 7.72 16.82 1.46
CA VAL A 248 6.32 16.50 1.72
C VAL A 248 5.66 16.03 0.44
N THR A 249 4.91 14.94 0.53
CA THR A 249 3.93 14.50 -0.45
C THR A 249 2.57 14.35 0.26
N LYS A 250 1.50 14.89 -0.33
CA LYS A 250 0.15 14.75 0.21
C LYS A 250 -0.90 14.66 -0.87
N GLY A 251 -2.03 14.03 -0.56
CA GLY A 251 -3.19 13.98 -1.44
C GLY A 251 -3.72 15.39 -1.71
N VAL A 252 -4.01 15.70 -2.98
CA VAL A 252 -4.55 17.00 -3.39
C VAL A 252 -5.77 16.83 -4.27
N GLN A 253 -6.71 17.78 -4.18
CA GLN A 253 -7.87 17.79 -5.07
C GLN A 253 -7.49 18.47 -6.38
N TYR A 254 -7.69 17.75 -7.48
CA TYR A 254 -7.39 18.23 -8.83
C TYR A 254 -8.60 17.98 -9.74
N PRO A 255 -9.56 18.94 -9.82
CA PRO A 255 -10.87 18.71 -10.44
C PRO A 255 -10.85 18.30 -11.91
N SER A 256 -9.79 18.61 -12.65
CA SER A 256 -9.64 18.22 -14.06
C SER A 256 -9.31 16.74 -14.25
N ILE A 257 -8.93 16.01 -13.19
CA ILE A 257 -8.73 14.56 -13.24
C ILE A 257 -9.95 13.88 -12.58
N PRO A 258 -10.92 13.39 -13.38
CA PRO A 258 -12.16 12.83 -12.88
C PRO A 258 -11.89 11.55 -12.08
N ARG A 259 -12.80 11.21 -11.16
CA ARG A 259 -12.72 9.97 -10.40
C ARG A 259 -13.21 8.80 -11.24
N HIS A 260 -12.51 7.70 -11.13
CA HIS A 260 -12.95 6.41 -11.65
C HIS A 260 -13.37 5.49 -10.50
N SER A 261 -14.22 4.51 -10.80
CA SER A 261 -14.58 3.47 -9.82
C SER A 261 -13.41 2.49 -9.59
N LYS A 262 -12.55 2.34 -10.60
CA LYS A 262 -11.33 1.52 -10.57
C LYS A 262 -10.29 2.20 -11.47
N PRO A 263 -9.06 2.44 -11.00
CA PRO A 263 -8.59 2.35 -9.61
C PRO A 263 -9.40 3.24 -8.64
N ARG A 264 -9.40 2.91 -7.34
CA ARG A 264 -10.04 3.72 -6.27
C ARG A 264 -9.14 4.90 -5.91
N ARG A 265 -9.64 6.13 -6.04
CA ARG A 265 -8.95 7.35 -5.58
C ARG A 265 -8.73 7.33 -4.07
N VAL A 266 -7.51 7.63 -3.61
CA VAL A 266 -7.17 7.87 -2.20
C VAL A 266 -7.03 9.37 -1.98
N ASP A 267 -7.93 9.93 -1.17
CA ASP A 267 -7.95 11.37 -0.87
C ASP A 267 -7.04 11.72 0.31
N LEU A 268 -7.18 10.99 1.40
CA LEU A 268 -6.33 11.16 2.57
C LEU A 268 -5.04 10.38 2.35
N TYR A 269 -4.00 11.09 1.92
CA TYR A 269 -2.65 10.58 1.78
C TYR A 269 -1.68 11.63 2.33
N TYR A 270 -0.76 11.21 3.20
CA TYR A 270 0.34 12.04 3.66
C TYR A 270 1.58 11.17 3.81
N SER A 271 2.67 11.58 3.18
CA SER A 271 3.99 11.00 3.38
C SER A 271 5.01 12.12 3.39
N SER A 272 5.91 12.10 4.36
CA SER A 272 6.96 13.11 4.45
C SER A 272 8.25 12.51 4.96
N TRP A 273 9.36 13.15 4.63
CA TRP A 273 10.66 12.73 5.06
C TRP A 273 11.60 13.88 5.37
N SER A 274 12.45 13.66 6.37
CA SER A 274 13.62 14.47 6.70
C SER A 274 14.86 13.65 6.38
N ILE A 275 15.73 14.17 5.52
CA ILE A 275 16.94 13.50 5.03
C ILE A 275 18.15 14.31 5.47
N ARG A 276 19.09 13.68 6.18
CA ARG A 276 20.32 14.34 6.63
C ARG A 276 21.51 13.39 6.69
N ALA A 277 22.71 13.96 6.60
CA ALA A 277 23.93 13.20 6.83
C ALA A 277 24.09 12.86 8.32
N VAL A 278 24.59 11.67 8.62
CA VAL A 278 24.91 11.20 9.96
C VAL A 278 26.21 10.40 9.94
N GLU A 279 26.80 10.21 11.11
CA GLU A 279 28.01 9.41 11.25
C GLU A 279 27.74 7.96 10.88
N SER A 280 28.67 7.35 10.13
CA SER A 280 28.61 5.93 9.82
C SER A 280 28.81 5.09 11.08
N ARG A 281 28.15 3.94 11.14
CA ARG A 281 28.41 2.92 12.18
C ARG A 281 29.84 2.37 12.16
N LYS A 282 30.64 2.68 11.13
CA LYS A 282 32.06 2.34 11.04
C LYS A 282 32.88 3.02 12.15
N GLY A 283 32.37 4.10 12.75
CA GLY A 283 33.03 4.82 13.85
C GLY A 283 34.30 5.53 13.42
N ASP A 284 34.37 5.95 12.15
CA ASP A 284 35.49 6.69 11.56
C ASP A 284 35.33 8.22 11.73
N GLY A 285 34.28 8.69 12.42
CA GLY A 285 33.94 10.10 12.56
C GLY A 285 33.42 10.75 11.28
N GLN A 286 33.27 10.00 10.18
CA GLN A 286 32.84 10.54 8.90
C GLN A 286 31.32 10.54 8.79
N MET A 287 30.77 11.65 8.26
CA MET A 287 29.35 11.81 7.95
C MET A 287 28.98 11.13 6.62
N SER A 288 29.36 9.86 6.47
CA SER A 288 29.24 9.08 5.23
C SER A 288 27.94 8.27 5.14
N ALA A 289 27.09 8.30 6.18
CA ALA A 289 25.78 7.67 6.18
C ALA A 289 24.66 8.71 6.06
N CYS A 290 23.49 8.26 5.61
CA CYS A 290 22.30 9.08 5.46
C CYS A 290 21.19 8.58 6.37
N GLU A 291 20.65 9.46 7.21
CA GLU A 291 19.44 9.21 8.00
C GLU A 291 18.21 9.74 7.26
N VAL A 292 17.16 8.92 7.26
CA VAL A 292 15.83 9.26 6.78
C VAL A 292 14.83 9.05 7.91
N LEU A 293 14.24 10.13 8.40
CA LEU A 293 13.03 10.08 9.21
C LEU A 293 11.83 10.17 8.27
N LEU A 294 10.94 9.20 8.31
CA LEU A 294 9.75 9.13 7.48
C LEU A 294 8.50 9.13 8.35
N PHE A 295 7.50 9.91 7.97
CA PHE A 295 6.17 9.94 8.58
C PHE A 295 5.11 9.68 7.52
N HIS A 296 4.17 8.79 7.81
CA HIS A 296 3.21 8.34 6.81
C HIS A 296 1.86 7.97 7.42
N HIS A 297 0.78 8.38 6.74
CA HIS A 297 -0.56 7.86 6.97
C HIS A 297 -1.43 8.06 5.73
N GLU A 298 -2.36 7.14 5.50
CA GLU A 298 -3.30 7.22 4.39
C GLU A 298 -4.59 6.45 4.70
N ASP A 299 -5.69 6.83 4.04
CA ASP A 299 -6.92 6.04 3.99
C ASP A 299 -6.98 5.22 2.69
N MET A 300 -6.42 4.02 2.75
CA MET A 300 -6.40 3.06 1.65
C MET A 300 -7.79 2.54 1.26
N GLY A 301 -8.85 2.85 2.00
CA GLY A 301 -10.20 2.32 1.79
C GLY A 301 -10.36 0.86 2.15
N ILE A 302 -9.51 0.34 3.04
CA ILE A 302 -9.62 -1.01 3.60
C ILE A 302 -9.71 -0.92 5.12
N PRO A 303 -10.33 -1.91 5.79
CA PRO A 303 -10.36 -1.95 7.24
C PRO A 303 -8.95 -1.84 7.83
N TRP A 304 -8.77 -0.92 8.78
CA TRP A 304 -7.45 -0.61 9.33
C TRP A 304 -6.76 -1.82 9.97
N GLU A 305 -7.51 -2.77 10.55
CA GLU A 305 -6.94 -4.01 11.08
C GLU A 305 -6.25 -4.86 10.00
N VAL A 306 -6.83 -4.89 8.79
CA VAL A 306 -6.23 -5.59 7.65
C VAL A 306 -4.97 -4.86 7.19
N ALA A 307 -5.02 -3.53 7.10
CA ALA A 307 -3.86 -2.70 6.78
C ALA A 307 -2.73 -2.88 7.81
N LYS A 308 -3.04 -2.82 9.11
CA LYS A 308 -2.09 -3.03 10.22
C LYS A 308 -1.44 -4.41 10.15
N LEU A 309 -2.21 -5.46 9.85
CA LEU A 309 -1.67 -6.80 9.64
C LEU A 309 -0.70 -6.85 8.46
N GLY A 310 -1.08 -6.24 7.33
CA GLY A 310 -0.24 -6.12 6.14
C GLY A 310 1.07 -5.40 6.42
N VAL A 311 1.03 -4.28 7.15
CA VAL A 311 2.23 -3.54 7.55
C VAL A 311 3.12 -4.39 8.45
N ARG A 312 2.56 -5.03 9.49
CA ARG A 312 3.33 -5.86 10.43
C ARG A 312 4.09 -7.00 9.73
N GLN A 313 3.48 -7.62 8.73
CA GLN A 313 4.09 -8.73 8.00
C GLN A 313 5.00 -8.28 6.84
N GLY A 314 4.61 -7.22 6.13
CA GLY A 314 5.24 -6.80 4.87
C GLY A 314 6.32 -5.73 5.01
N MET A 315 6.30 -4.93 6.08
CA MET A 315 7.16 -3.75 6.24
C MET A 315 8.65 -4.06 6.05
N TRP A 316 9.17 -5.08 6.74
CA TRP A 316 10.60 -5.42 6.60
C TRP A 316 10.97 -5.87 5.18
N GLY A 317 10.06 -6.58 4.50
CA GLY A 317 10.24 -6.97 3.11
C GLY A 317 10.31 -5.76 2.18
N ALA A 318 9.42 -4.80 2.39
CA ALA A 318 9.37 -3.54 1.64
C ALA A 318 10.62 -2.68 1.88
N VAL A 319 11.06 -2.53 3.14
CA VAL A 319 12.28 -1.78 3.50
C VAL A 319 13.52 -2.38 2.83
N LYS A 320 13.69 -3.71 2.86
CA LYS A 320 14.77 -4.38 2.12
C LYS A 320 14.68 -4.19 0.62
N LYS A 321 13.48 -4.02 0.07
CA LYS A 321 13.28 -3.77 -1.37
C LYS A 321 13.67 -2.33 -1.72
N ILE A 322 13.32 -1.36 -0.87
CA ILE A 322 13.76 0.03 -0.99
C ILE A 322 15.30 0.10 -1.01
N ASP A 323 15.98 -0.53 -0.05
CA ASP A 323 17.45 -0.57 -0.02
C ASP A 323 18.04 -1.16 -1.31
N ARG A 324 17.51 -2.28 -1.82
CA ARG A 324 17.96 -2.83 -3.12
C ARG A 324 17.72 -1.86 -4.28
N GLY A 325 16.58 -1.16 -4.30
CA GLY A 325 16.27 -0.13 -5.29
C GLY A 325 17.28 1.02 -5.23
N LEU A 326 17.57 1.50 -4.03
CA LEU A 326 18.55 2.55 -3.77
C LEU A 326 19.95 2.14 -4.23
N ARG A 327 20.40 0.91 -3.92
CA ARG A 327 21.71 0.42 -4.40
C ARG A 327 21.79 0.25 -5.90
N ARG A 328 20.66 0.00 -6.58
CA ARG A 328 20.60 0.06 -8.06
C ARG A 328 20.66 1.49 -8.57
N TYR A 329 19.98 2.42 -7.91
CA TYR A 329 20.01 3.83 -8.25
C TYR A 329 21.44 4.38 -8.15
N GLN A 330 22.13 4.10 -7.06
CA GLN A 330 23.52 4.53 -6.88
C GLN A 330 24.43 4.02 -8.00
N LYS A 331 24.36 2.73 -8.34
CA LYS A 331 25.13 2.17 -9.46
C LYS A 331 24.79 2.83 -10.81
N HIS A 332 23.53 3.17 -11.02
CA HIS A 332 23.08 3.89 -12.23
C HIS A 332 23.70 5.29 -12.30
N MET A 333 23.74 6.00 -11.18
CA MET A 333 24.39 7.31 -11.09
C MET A 333 25.91 7.22 -11.24
N ASP A 334 26.54 6.21 -10.62
CA ASP A 334 27.99 5.98 -10.71
C ASP A 334 28.45 5.62 -12.13
N SER A 335 27.56 5.05 -12.96
CA SER A 335 27.84 4.80 -14.38
C SER A 335 27.79 6.05 -15.26
N GLY A 336 27.45 7.22 -14.70
CA GLY A 336 27.39 8.50 -15.44
C GLY A 336 26.15 8.66 -16.31
N GLU A 337 25.10 7.89 -16.03
CA GLU A 337 23.81 8.03 -16.71
C GLU A 337 23.17 9.40 -16.36
N PRO A 338 22.49 10.05 -17.31
CA PRO A 338 21.85 11.33 -17.05
C PRO A 338 20.71 11.18 -16.03
N LEU A 339 20.49 12.22 -15.24
CA LEU A 339 19.33 12.31 -14.36
C LEU A 339 18.03 12.28 -15.17
N THR A 340 17.02 11.60 -14.64
CA THR A 340 15.67 11.68 -15.18
C THR A 340 15.08 13.07 -14.97
N HIS A 341 13.98 13.39 -15.64
CA HIS A 341 13.30 14.67 -15.44
C HIS A 341 12.81 14.81 -13.99
N CYS A 342 12.23 13.75 -13.43
CA CYS A 342 11.82 13.73 -12.02
C CYS A 342 13.01 13.94 -11.06
N ALA A 343 14.16 13.31 -11.32
CA ALA A 343 15.35 13.51 -10.51
C ALA A 343 15.88 14.95 -10.63
N HIS A 344 15.88 15.55 -11.82
CA HIS A 344 16.21 16.97 -11.99
C HIS A 344 15.30 17.88 -11.17
N MET A 345 13.99 17.61 -11.15
CA MET A 345 13.05 18.38 -10.33
C MET A 345 13.33 18.25 -8.82
N ALA A 346 14.02 17.21 -8.36
CA ALA A 346 14.47 17.09 -6.97
C ALA A 346 15.53 18.14 -6.58
N HIS A 347 16.25 18.71 -7.55
CA HIS A 347 17.23 19.79 -7.33
C HIS A 347 16.59 21.18 -7.30
N VAL A 348 15.32 21.28 -7.68
CA VAL A 348 14.54 22.50 -7.56
C VAL A 348 13.85 22.49 -6.19
N TYR A 349 14.47 23.11 -5.19
CA TYR A 349 13.92 23.16 -3.83
C TYR A 349 14.03 24.57 -3.23
N SER A 350 13.18 24.83 -2.26
CA SER A 350 13.15 26.13 -1.58
C SER A 350 14.10 26.15 -0.38
N LYS A 351 15.08 27.06 -0.39
CA LYS A 351 15.97 27.24 0.76
C LYS A 351 15.27 27.99 1.87
N VAL A 352 15.36 27.49 3.10
CA VAL A 352 14.79 28.09 4.30
C VAL A 352 15.92 28.35 5.29
N GLY A 353 16.03 29.60 5.75
CA GLY A 353 17.04 29.95 6.74
C GLY A 353 16.82 29.23 8.07
N VAL A 354 17.90 28.88 8.77
CA VAL A 354 17.86 28.15 10.05
C VAL A 354 16.99 28.86 11.10
N GLU A 355 17.05 30.20 11.16
CA GLU A 355 16.22 30.98 12.08
C GLU A 355 14.72 30.90 11.74
N ARG A 356 14.38 30.85 10.43
CA ARG A 356 13.00 30.64 9.99
C ARG A 356 12.52 29.23 10.34
N MET A 357 13.38 28.22 10.22
CA MET A 357 13.06 26.85 10.66
C MET A 357 12.80 26.79 12.17
N LYS A 358 13.66 27.38 12.99
CA LYS A 358 13.43 27.48 14.45
C LYS A 358 12.12 28.19 14.79
N TYR A 359 11.79 29.25 14.05
CA TYR A 359 10.50 29.92 14.20
C TYR A 359 9.32 28.98 13.88
N LEU A 360 9.39 28.23 12.77
CA LEU A 360 8.34 27.28 12.40
C LEU A 360 8.16 26.16 13.44
N GLU A 361 9.25 25.66 14.01
CA GLU A 361 9.23 24.69 15.11
C GLU A 361 8.54 25.22 16.37
N ASN A 362 8.78 26.49 16.72
CA ASN A 362 8.30 27.10 17.96
C ASN A 362 6.96 27.83 17.84
N ALA A 363 6.52 28.16 16.63
CA ALA A 363 5.25 28.82 16.41
C ALA A 363 4.09 27.91 16.86
N SER A 364 3.36 28.34 17.90
CA SER A 364 2.12 27.69 18.37
C SER A 364 1.09 27.59 17.24
N ASN A 365 0.06 26.74 17.44
CA ASN A 365 -0.99 26.52 16.45
C ASN A 365 -2.04 27.65 16.40
N ASP A 366 -1.79 28.78 17.06
CA ASP A 366 -2.76 29.88 17.26
C ASP A 366 -2.96 30.80 16.04
N SER A 367 -2.64 30.35 14.84
CA SER A 367 -2.80 31.16 13.62
C SER A 367 -3.28 30.28 12.47
N GLN A 368 -4.49 29.72 12.63
CA GLN A 368 -5.34 29.42 11.49
C GLN A 368 -6.42 30.50 11.44
N GLU A 369 -6.12 31.62 10.79
CA GLU A 369 -7.18 32.42 10.20
C GLU A 369 -7.74 31.60 9.04
N ILE A 370 -8.87 30.95 9.30
CA ILE A 370 -9.72 30.41 8.25
C ILE A 370 -10.39 31.64 7.62
N GLU A 371 -9.90 32.08 6.46
CA GLU A 371 -10.70 32.88 5.53
C GLU A 371 -11.88 32.01 5.08
N THR A 372 -12.94 32.01 5.89
CA THR A 372 -14.25 31.52 5.48
C THR A 372 -14.85 32.63 4.65
N SER A 373 -14.91 32.44 3.33
CA SER A 373 -15.76 33.28 2.47
C SER A 373 -17.19 33.26 3.02
N GLU A 374 -17.63 34.42 3.49
CA GLU A 374 -19.03 34.68 3.79
C GLU A 374 -19.86 34.52 2.51
N GLN A 375 -20.81 33.58 2.52
CA GLN A 375 -21.97 33.65 1.64
C GLN A 375 -23.23 33.65 2.50
N ILE A 376 -23.90 34.80 2.46
CA ILE A 376 -25.20 35.10 3.03
C ILE A 376 -26.28 34.27 2.33
N GLY A 377 -27.19 33.68 3.14
CA GLY A 377 -28.59 33.51 2.75
C GLY A 377 -29.15 32.09 2.82
N SER A 378 -29.73 31.72 3.96
CA SER A 378 -31.19 31.56 4.15
C SER A 378 -31.50 30.54 5.25
N ASP A 379 -32.18 31.04 6.28
CA ASP A 379 -32.78 30.27 7.36
C ASP A 379 -33.86 29.34 6.82
N GLU A 380 -33.80 28.06 7.20
CA GLU A 380 -34.99 27.31 7.64
C GLU A 380 -34.57 26.02 8.38
N LYS A 381 -35.00 25.92 9.64
CA LYS A 381 -34.86 24.74 10.52
C LYS A 381 -36.04 23.80 10.25
N PRO A 382 -35.89 22.46 10.39
CA PRO A 382 -36.50 21.88 11.58
C PRO A 382 -35.77 20.68 12.22
N SER A 383 -35.89 20.68 13.55
CA SER A 383 -36.20 19.52 14.42
C SER A 383 -35.37 18.25 14.32
N GLY A 384 -34.50 18.05 15.32
CA GLY A 384 -33.88 16.78 15.63
C GLY A 384 -34.85 15.67 16.04
N ARG A 385 -34.45 14.42 15.78
CA ARG A 385 -34.96 13.20 16.43
C ARG A 385 -33.93 12.08 16.33
N ASN A 386 -33.17 11.92 17.41
CA ASN A 386 -32.83 10.67 18.10
C ASN A 386 -32.87 9.36 17.29
N VAL A 387 -31.72 8.92 16.73
CA VAL A 387 -31.53 7.57 16.18
C VAL A 387 -30.37 6.87 16.89
N GLN A 388 -30.55 6.59 18.19
CA GLN A 388 -29.64 5.74 18.97
C GLN A 388 -30.31 4.46 19.51
N LYS A 389 -31.41 3.99 18.90
CA LYS A 389 -32.10 2.75 19.34
C LYS A 389 -32.40 1.71 18.25
N LEU A 390 -31.78 1.82 17.06
CA LEU A 390 -32.04 0.88 15.95
C LEU A 390 -30.89 -0.10 15.62
N VAL A 391 -29.73 0.05 16.27
CA VAL A 391 -28.57 -0.85 16.03
C VAL A 391 -28.54 -2.05 16.99
N VAL A 392 -29.26 -1.99 18.11
CA VAL A 392 -29.24 -3.07 19.14
C VAL A 392 -30.23 -4.21 18.82
N VAL A 393 -31.23 -3.99 17.96
CA VAL A 393 -32.24 -5.01 17.63
C VAL A 393 -31.86 -5.84 16.38
N GLY A 394 -31.01 -5.32 15.49
CA GLY A 394 -30.52 -6.04 14.31
C GLY A 394 -29.46 -7.11 14.63
N GLY A 395 -28.65 -6.90 15.68
CA GLY A 395 -27.59 -7.84 16.10
C GLY A 395 -28.10 -9.13 16.74
N ALA A 396 -29.26 -9.10 17.40
CA ALA A 396 -29.84 -10.29 18.05
C ALA A 396 -30.50 -11.26 17.06
N ILE A 397 -31.00 -10.75 15.92
CA ILE A 397 -31.65 -11.56 14.88
C ILE A 397 -30.61 -12.30 14.03
N ALA A 398 -29.45 -11.68 13.77
CA ALA A 398 -28.36 -12.32 13.04
C ALA A 398 -27.67 -13.44 13.86
N LEU A 399 -27.55 -13.27 15.19
CA LEU A 399 -27.00 -14.29 16.10
C LEU A 399 -27.95 -15.48 16.31
N ALA A 400 -29.26 -15.28 16.22
CA ALA A 400 -30.25 -16.36 16.28
C ALA A 400 -30.28 -17.23 15.01
N CYS A 401 -29.78 -16.73 13.87
CA CYS A 401 -29.75 -17.46 12.60
C CYS A 401 -28.45 -18.23 12.33
N THR A 402 -27.42 -18.10 13.19
CA THR A 402 -26.15 -18.82 13.02
C THR A 402 -25.95 -19.97 14.00
N ILE A 403 -26.83 -20.13 15.01
CA ILE A 403 -26.66 -21.13 16.08
C ILE A 403 -27.65 -22.31 16.01
N ASP A 404 -28.72 -22.25 15.20
CA ASP A 404 -29.68 -23.36 15.16
C ASP A 404 -29.64 -24.11 13.82
N ARG A 405 -28.92 -25.24 13.82
CA ARG A 405 -29.00 -26.27 12.78
C ARG A 405 -30.37 -26.97 12.87
N GLY A 406 -31.40 -26.29 12.37
CA GLY A 406 -32.65 -26.86 11.91
C GLY A 406 -33.26 -27.93 12.81
N LEU A 407 -33.82 -27.55 13.97
CA LEU A 407 -34.80 -28.40 14.65
C LEU A 407 -35.70 -27.68 15.65
N LEU A 408 -36.33 -26.55 15.28
CA LEU A 408 -37.47 -26.00 16.04
C LEU A 408 -38.54 -25.39 15.11
N THR A 409 -39.34 -26.30 14.57
CA THR A 409 -40.82 -26.28 14.50
C THR A 409 -41.53 -24.92 14.38
N LYS A 410 -42.10 -24.71 13.17
CA LYS A 410 -43.35 -24.05 12.71
C LYS A 410 -44.29 -23.23 13.64
N ALA A 411 -44.06 -23.08 14.94
CA ALA A 411 -44.93 -22.32 15.86
C ALA A 411 -44.58 -20.83 15.99
N VAL A 412 -43.32 -20.42 15.77
CA VAL A 412 -42.89 -19.02 15.96
C VAL A 412 -43.18 -18.14 14.73
N ILE A 413 -43.12 -18.71 13.53
CA ILE A 413 -43.35 -17.99 12.26
C ILE A 413 -44.83 -17.57 12.11
N PHE A 414 -45.77 -18.37 12.61
CA PHE A 414 -47.20 -18.04 12.57
C PHE A 414 -47.65 -17.05 13.68
N GLY A 415 -46.90 -16.95 14.78
CA GLY A 415 -47.23 -16.05 15.90
C GLY A 415 -46.91 -14.57 15.62
N VAL A 416 -45.87 -14.30 14.82
CA VAL A 416 -45.44 -12.92 14.52
C VAL A 416 -46.22 -12.33 13.34
N ALA A 417 -46.58 -13.13 12.33
CA ALA A 417 -47.38 -12.67 11.19
C ALA A 417 -48.79 -12.19 11.60
N ARG A 418 -49.38 -12.76 12.66
CA ARG A 418 -50.72 -12.38 13.14
C ARG A 418 -50.76 -11.06 13.93
N ARG A 419 -49.61 -10.58 14.42
CA ARG A 419 -49.52 -9.32 15.21
C ARG A 419 -49.22 -8.09 14.34
N PHE A 420 -48.66 -8.26 13.14
CA PHE A 420 -48.44 -7.17 12.18
C PHE A 420 -49.65 -6.87 11.28
N ALA A 421 -50.51 -7.85 11.00
CA ALA A 421 -51.75 -7.62 10.23
C ALA A 421 -52.81 -6.77 10.96
N LYS A 422 -52.65 -6.50 12.27
CA LYS A 422 -53.60 -5.71 13.08
C LYS A 422 -53.15 -4.27 13.35
N MET A 423 -51.96 -3.86 12.90
CA MET A 423 -51.40 -2.52 13.15
C MET A 423 -51.47 -1.59 11.93
N GLY A 424 -52.09 -2.03 10.83
CA GLY A 424 -52.36 -1.24 9.62
C GLY A 424 -53.78 -0.63 9.53
N ARG A 425 -54.54 -0.60 10.63
CA ARG A 425 -55.81 0.14 10.74
C ARG A 425 -55.82 0.96 12.03
N ARG A 426 -55.17 2.13 11.97
CA ARG A 426 -55.42 3.36 12.74
C ARG A 426 -54.13 4.18 12.77
N LEU A 427 -53.98 5.03 11.75
CA LEU A 427 -53.56 6.43 11.78
C LEU A 427 -53.28 6.87 10.34
#